data_AF-A0A416VUP9-F1
#
_entry.id   AF-A0A416VUP9-F1
#
_cell.length_a   1.000
_cell.length_b   1.000
_cell.length_c   1.000
_cell.angle_alpha   90.00
_cell.angle_beta   90.00
_cell.angle_gamma   90.00
#
_symmetry.space_group_name_H-M   'P 1'
#
loop_
_entity.id
_entity.type
_entity.pdbx_description
1 polymer ?
#
loop_
_entity_poly.entity_id
_entity_poly.type
_entity_poly.pdbx_seq_one_letter_code
_entity_poly.pdbx_strand_id
1 'polypeptide(L)'
;MLNVSDKTKEIYLNENMPKYITISFPNGDHADITNSNILEESMKLVQSICEENKPIAGGCNSSQFEITVADIDEDLTNKMIKVTISLKDPHYRGFFGDLSKEYNEGDVVKSGSGEYYECIKQTYEIQSLEFSTQDIPNVGKLKTAILNDITEYSVLKVNTGSIDWSNLQMNIIQAKSDGTSPDVTTITNDFNSIIMINSKCTSITISIQDKSSDGSALDILIQKLDVRLLVSSGRDEEHWQQSYGYIDTSDTDDIVLFDGKIESCKKKNDRRFRDIVAYDYLHYLDENSNIIISDFFKSGDYGLVDSHNKGEWVQGTLYKKGDVIHCDYTIPQGGSSYLDMSAWYEYLQPVNKGQSKWNPYELYTGYFDSQYNIKGSEILKKLTKNKKATTTVKKIRDKLFEYLGEVFDFKQQETTLPMDNVTLWIKPFSSNMTLMQLLGYICNLNGVFGFYNPHTAQFEYVTPPGVTPYEVGRNYDMDGVEYSDNVYECKAFDIIDSNGNSLQGTADKPSMSVKYSFLLKEQYTPADCISIINSYMLGQNKLKFTPTKLKMMGLPFITPGDVISYKVNEYSPDEDGNLVETEKTITTVVLKRTLSGIVALTDDIEANYEE
;
A
#
# COMPACT_ATOMS: atom_id res chain seq x y z
N MET A 1 11.17 -0.56 8.40
CA MET A 1 11.45 0.64 7.60
C MET A 1 11.28 0.27 6.15
N LEU A 2 10.86 1.21 5.34
CA LEU A 2 10.77 1.01 3.90
C LEU A 2 12.15 0.73 3.32
N ASN A 3 12.22 -0.19 2.36
CA ASN A 3 13.45 -0.52 1.66
C ASN A 3 13.76 0.56 0.61
N VAL A 4 14.34 1.67 1.09
CA VAL A 4 14.73 2.84 0.29
C VAL A 4 16.25 2.86 0.16
N SER A 5 16.75 3.29 -1.00
CA SER A 5 18.19 3.41 -1.28
C SER A 5 18.88 4.37 -0.30
N ASP A 6 20.14 4.06 0.03
CA ASP A 6 20.91 4.89 0.97
C ASP A 6 21.15 6.30 0.41
N LYS A 7 21.33 6.45 -0.91
CA LYS A 7 21.37 7.76 -1.60
C LYS A 7 20.12 8.58 -1.30
N THR A 8 18.94 7.97 -1.38
CA THR A 8 17.67 8.67 -1.10
C THR A 8 17.60 9.07 0.37
N LYS A 9 17.94 8.15 1.29
CA LYS A 9 17.99 8.47 2.72
C LYS A 9 18.92 9.65 3.00
N GLU A 10 20.16 9.60 2.51
CA GLU A 10 21.17 10.64 2.69
C GLU A 10 20.72 12.00 2.16
N ILE A 11 20.10 12.05 0.97
CA ILE A 11 19.64 13.32 0.39
C ILE A 11 18.45 13.89 1.17
N TYR A 12 17.54 13.06 1.70
CA TYR A 12 16.46 13.53 2.57
C TYR A 12 16.96 14.27 3.81
N LEU A 13 18.20 14.01 4.26
CA LEU A 13 18.81 14.63 5.43
C LEU A 13 19.35 16.04 5.16
N ASN A 14 19.44 16.46 3.90
CA ASN A 14 19.96 17.77 3.54
C ASN A 14 18.90 18.86 3.78
N GLU A 15 19.26 19.83 4.62
CA GLU A 15 18.50 21.06 4.83
C GLU A 15 18.37 21.79 3.48
N ASN A 16 17.13 22.06 3.05
CA ASN A 16 16.76 22.71 1.78
C ASN A 16 16.62 21.80 0.53
N MET A 17 16.60 20.48 0.66
CA MET A 17 16.18 19.66 -0.49
C MET A 17 14.69 19.83 -0.78
N PRO A 18 14.30 20.29 -2.00
CA PRO A 18 12.91 20.35 -2.41
C PRO A 18 12.29 18.96 -2.41
N LYS A 19 11.02 18.90 -2.01
CA LYS A 19 10.26 17.67 -1.94
C LYS A 19 8.96 17.86 -2.72
N TYR A 20 8.68 16.92 -3.60
CA TYR A 20 7.55 16.98 -4.51
C TYR A 20 6.52 15.94 -4.11
N ILE A 21 5.30 16.40 -3.81
CA ILE A 21 4.16 15.55 -3.52
C ILE A 21 3.28 15.48 -4.77
N THR A 22 2.94 14.25 -5.13
CA THR A 22 1.96 13.95 -6.18
C THR A 22 0.82 13.14 -5.57
N ILE A 23 -0.40 13.63 -5.71
CA ILE A 23 -1.63 12.89 -5.44
C ILE A 23 -2.13 12.37 -6.79
N SER A 24 -1.97 11.08 -7.01
CA SER A 24 -2.41 10.41 -8.23
C SER A 24 -3.76 9.75 -8.04
N PHE A 25 -4.52 9.62 -9.13
CA PHE A 25 -5.84 8.98 -9.16
C PHE A 25 -5.76 7.68 -9.98
N PRO A 26 -5.53 6.51 -9.35
CA PRO A 26 -5.23 5.27 -10.06
C PRO A 26 -6.31 4.81 -11.05
N ASN A 27 -7.56 5.23 -10.84
CA ASN A 27 -8.69 4.91 -11.72
C ASN A 27 -8.78 5.83 -12.96
N GLY A 28 -7.95 6.88 -13.04
CA GLY A 28 -8.02 7.87 -14.12
C GLY A 28 -9.17 8.86 -14.00
N ASP A 29 -9.82 8.93 -12.83
CA ASP A 29 -11.02 9.74 -12.61
C ASP A 29 -10.73 11.25 -12.43
N HIS A 30 -9.47 11.65 -12.31
CA HIS A 30 -9.01 13.04 -12.22
C HIS A 30 -7.52 13.10 -12.59
N ALA A 31 -7.02 14.27 -13.03
CA ALA A 31 -5.60 14.47 -13.27
C ALA A 31 -4.80 14.49 -11.96
N ASP A 32 -3.50 14.20 -12.02
CA ASP A 32 -2.67 14.24 -10.82
C ASP A 32 -2.61 15.67 -10.24
N ILE A 33 -2.69 15.77 -8.92
CA ILE A 33 -2.51 17.02 -8.18
C ILE A 33 -1.05 17.05 -7.70
N THR A 34 -0.32 18.09 -8.07
CA THR A 34 1.11 18.26 -7.75
C THR A 34 1.31 19.47 -6.83
N ASN A 35 2.56 19.76 -6.45
CA ASN A 35 2.90 20.94 -5.63
C ASN A 35 2.30 22.26 -6.16
N SER A 36 2.08 22.42 -7.48
CA SER A 36 1.47 23.62 -8.05
C SER A 36 0.03 23.87 -7.57
N ASN A 37 -0.65 22.81 -7.12
CA ASN A 37 -2.02 22.84 -6.65
C ASN A 37 -2.11 22.59 -5.14
N ILE A 38 -0.99 22.50 -4.42
CA ILE A 38 -0.98 22.16 -3.00
C ILE A 38 -0.56 23.39 -2.20
N LEU A 39 -1.33 23.71 -1.15
CA LEU A 39 -0.91 24.73 -0.20
C LEU A 39 0.32 24.21 0.57
N GLU A 40 1.41 24.98 0.55
CA GLU A 40 2.64 24.64 1.23
C GLU A 40 2.43 24.29 2.71
N GLU A 41 3.19 23.30 3.19
CA GLU A 41 3.18 22.80 4.57
C GLU A 41 1.80 22.34 5.11
N SER A 42 0.81 22.14 4.23
CA SER A 42 -0.55 21.74 4.64
C SER A 42 -0.75 20.23 4.82
N MET A 43 0.21 19.41 4.40
CA MET A 43 0.11 17.96 4.46
C MET A 43 0.24 17.45 5.89
N LYS A 44 -0.60 16.49 6.26
CA LYS A 44 -0.54 15.76 7.52
C LYS A 44 -0.95 14.31 7.32
N LEU A 45 -0.13 13.39 7.81
CA LEU A 45 -0.37 11.94 7.79
C LEU A 45 -0.27 11.40 9.21
N VAL A 46 -1.39 10.93 9.75
CA VAL A 46 -1.48 10.31 11.08
C VAL A 46 -1.55 8.80 10.91
N GLN A 47 -0.67 8.07 11.59
CA GLN A 47 -0.65 6.61 11.57
C GLN A 47 -0.41 6.05 12.97
N SER A 48 -1.05 4.93 13.30
CA SER A 48 -0.87 4.27 14.58
C SER A 48 -1.07 2.76 14.44
N ILE A 49 -0.32 1.99 15.21
CA ILE A 49 -0.56 0.56 15.43
C ILE A 49 -1.04 0.28 16.86
N CYS A 50 -0.91 1.25 17.77
CA CYS A 50 -1.37 1.18 19.15
C CYS A 50 -1.72 2.59 19.66
N GLU A 51 -2.97 2.81 20.06
CA GLU A 51 -3.44 4.08 20.64
C GLU A 51 -3.53 4.05 22.17
N GLU A 52 -3.42 2.86 22.74
CA GLU A 52 -3.60 2.60 24.16
C GLU A 52 -2.30 2.88 24.93
N ASN A 53 -2.42 3.41 26.15
CA ASN A 53 -1.28 3.63 27.05
C ASN A 53 -0.66 2.31 27.53
N LYS A 54 -1.34 1.17 27.36
CA LYS A 54 -0.78 -0.16 27.60
C LYS A 54 -0.76 -0.90 26.27
N PRO A 55 0.38 -1.47 25.84
CA PRO A 55 0.44 -2.26 24.62
C PRO A 55 -0.61 -3.37 24.62
N ILE A 56 -1.60 -3.21 23.74
CA ILE A 56 -2.66 -4.19 23.49
C ILE A 56 -2.46 -4.73 22.08
N ALA A 57 -2.31 -6.05 21.96
CA ALA A 57 -2.12 -6.67 20.65
C ALA A 57 -3.36 -6.45 19.76
N GLY A 58 -3.17 -6.48 18.44
CA GLY A 58 -4.28 -6.44 17.49
C GLY A 58 -4.84 -5.07 17.15
N GLY A 59 -4.12 -3.99 17.44
CA GLY A 59 -4.42 -2.69 16.84
C GLY A 59 -4.40 -2.81 15.32
N CYS A 60 -5.46 -2.36 14.65
CA CYS A 60 -5.64 -2.34 13.20
C CYS A 60 -6.17 -0.96 12.82
N ASN A 61 -5.43 0.07 13.19
CA ASN A 61 -5.92 1.44 13.11
C ASN A 61 -5.71 1.97 11.70
N SER A 62 -6.71 2.66 11.15
CA SER A 62 -6.61 3.29 9.85
C SER A 62 -5.68 4.50 9.88
N SER A 63 -4.86 4.65 8.86
CA SER A 63 -4.11 5.88 8.59
C SER A 63 -5.06 6.97 8.08
N GLN A 64 -4.82 8.20 8.50
CA GLN A 64 -5.54 9.39 8.05
C GLN A 64 -4.58 10.34 7.34
N PHE A 65 -4.93 10.73 6.11
CA PHE A 65 -4.20 11.70 5.32
C PHE A 65 -5.03 12.96 5.13
N GLU A 66 -4.41 14.12 5.36
CA GLU A 66 -5.00 15.44 5.20
C GLU A 66 -4.08 16.32 4.37
N ILE A 67 -4.67 17.13 3.47
CA ILE A 67 -3.93 18.13 2.70
C ILE A 67 -4.87 19.23 2.19
N THR A 68 -4.37 20.45 2.05
CA THR A 68 -5.12 21.55 1.42
C THR A 68 -4.67 21.73 -0.03
N VAL A 69 -5.62 21.70 -0.96
CA VAL A 69 -5.38 21.91 -2.39
C VAL A 69 -6.02 23.20 -2.89
N ALA A 70 -5.46 23.77 -3.96
CA ALA A 70 -5.88 25.00 -4.61
C ALA A 70 -6.33 24.74 -6.06
N ASP A 71 -7.29 25.55 -6.51
CA ASP A 71 -7.78 25.59 -7.90
C ASP A 71 -8.34 24.24 -8.41
N ILE A 72 -8.92 23.46 -7.48
CA ILE A 72 -9.69 22.25 -7.77
C ILE A 72 -11.18 22.59 -7.67
N ASP A 73 -11.87 22.66 -8.81
CA ASP A 73 -13.30 23.00 -8.84
C ASP A 73 -14.21 21.80 -8.56
N GLU A 74 -13.73 20.59 -8.84
CA GLU A 74 -14.48 19.34 -8.68
C GLU A 74 -14.55 18.87 -7.22
N ASP A 75 -15.59 18.11 -6.88
CA ASP A 75 -15.64 17.34 -5.63
C ASP A 75 -14.93 16.00 -5.84
N LEU A 76 -13.91 15.74 -5.03
CA LEU A 76 -13.07 14.55 -5.12
C LEU A 76 -13.48 13.43 -4.16
N THR A 77 -14.57 13.63 -3.39
CA THR A 77 -15.08 12.65 -2.43
C THR A 77 -15.35 11.29 -3.10
N ASN A 78 -15.01 10.20 -2.41
CA ASN A 78 -15.04 8.80 -2.88
C ASN A 78 -14.02 8.39 -3.96
N LYS A 79 -13.16 9.29 -4.44
CA LYS A 79 -12.09 8.91 -5.37
C LYS A 79 -10.95 8.21 -4.62
N MET A 80 -10.38 7.19 -5.26
CA MET A 80 -9.16 6.53 -4.81
C MET A 80 -7.94 7.39 -5.12
N ILE A 81 -7.02 7.48 -4.18
CA ILE A 81 -5.78 8.25 -4.32
C ILE A 81 -4.57 7.46 -3.88
N LYS A 82 -3.43 7.77 -4.52
CA LYS A 82 -2.11 7.36 -4.07
C LYS A 82 -1.23 8.59 -3.97
N VAL A 83 -0.68 8.81 -2.77
CA VAL A 83 0.15 9.97 -2.44
C VAL A 83 1.60 9.52 -2.42
N THR A 84 2.41 10.15 -3.26
CA THR A 84 3.83 9.87 -3.39
C THR A 84 4.63 11.13 -3.10
N ILE A 85 5.75 10.98 -2.41
CA ILE A 85 6.75 12.02 -2.23
C ILE A 85 8.04 11.65 -2.97
N SER A 86 8.61 12.62 -3.68
CA SER A 86 9.81 12.44 -4.49
C SER A 86 10.81 13.57 -4.24
N LEU A 87 12.10 13.24 -4.33
CA LEU A 87 13.20 14.21 -4.38
C LEU A 87 13.60 14.54 -5.82
N LYS A 88 13.07 13.82 -6.82
CA LYS A 88 13.43 14.01 -8.23
C LYS A 88 13.06 15.41 -8.67
N ASP A 89 14.05 16.14 -9.15
CA ASP A 89 13.82 17.48 -9.70
C ASP A 89 12.99 17.37 -10.99
N PRO A 90 11.76 17.92 -11.03
CA PRO A 90 10.94 17.94 -12.24
C PRO A 90 11.54 18.78 -13.36
N HIS A 91 12.57 19.59 -13.09
CA HIS A 91 13.31 20.38 -14.07
C HIS A 91 14.54 19.66 -14.63
N TYR A 92 14.96 18.52 -14.07
CA TYR A 92 16.08 17.78 -14.62
C TYR A 92 15.73 17.11 -15.97
N ARG A 93 16.59 17.30 -16.98
CA ARG A 93 16.38 16.82 -18.37
C ARG A 93 17.45 15.81 -18.83
N GLY A 94 18.32 15.38 -17.93
CA GLY A 94 19.35 14.37 -18.18
C GLY A 94 20.66 14.97 -18.72
N PHE A 95 21.34 14.25 -19.60
CA PHE A 95 22.64 14.66 -20.13
C PHE A 95 22.53 15.86 -21.09
N PHE A 96 23.47 16.78 -20.91
CA PHE A 96 23.71 17.90 -21.81
C PHE A 96 24.24 17.41 -23.16
N GLY A 97 23.86 18.09 -24.24
CA GLY A 97 24.34 17.74 -25.58
C GLY A 97 23.30 17.05 -26.47
N ASP A 98 22.11 16.74 -25.95
CA ASP A 98 21.02 16.23 -26.78
C ASP A 98 20.36 17.39 -27.54
N LEU A 99 20.82 17.60 -28.78
CA LEU A 99 20.36 18.65 -29.69
C LEU A 99 18.91 18.46 -30.17
N SER A 100 18.26 17.34 -29.84
CA SER A 100 16.86 17.09 -30.19
C SER A 100 15.86 17.56 -29.13
N LYS A 101 16.34 17.88 -27.94
CA LYS A 101 15.52 18.29 -26.80
C LYS A 101 15.30 19.80 -26.77
N GLU A 102 14.11 20.16 -26.36
CA GLU A 102 13.72 21.52 -26.06
C GLU A 102 13.91 21.75 -24.57
N TYR A 103 14.61 22.82 -24.20
CA TYR A 103 14.84 23.21 -22.82
C TYR A 103 14.16 24.55 -22.57
N ASN A 104 13.39 24.60 -21.48
CA ASN A 104 12.77 25.83 -20.99
C ASN A 104 13.65 26.46 -19.91
N GLU A 105 13.42 27.74 -19.63
CA GLU A 105 14.04 28.42 -18.49
C GLU A 105 13.75 27.64 -17.19
N GLY A 106 14.78 27.44 -16.37
CA GLY A 106 14.80 26.62 -15.16
C GLY A 106 15.17 25.14 -15.37
N ASP A 107 15.17 24.62 -16.61
CA ASP A 107 15.54 23.21 -16.84
C ASP A 107 17.03 22.95 -16.54
N VAL A 108 17.34 21.82 -15.91
CA VAL A 108 18.70 21.45 -15.49
C VAL A 108 19.24 20.25 -16.26
N VAL A 109 20.51 20.28 -16.62
CA VAL A 109 21.22 19.24 -17.40
C VAL A 109 22.59 18.92 -16.84
N LYS A 110 23.07 17.70 -17.08
CA LYS A 110 24.38 17.20 -16.64
C LYS A 110 25.35 17.09 -17.80
N SER A 111 26.45 17.82 -17.74
CA SER A 111 27.53 17.74 -18.73
C SER A 111 28.29 16.40 -18.67
N GLY A 112 29.00 16.06 -19.75
CA GLY A 112 29.88 14.88 -19.78
C GLY A 112 31.05 14.96 -18.78
N SER A 113 31.41 16.15 -18.29
CA SER A 113 32.38 16.38 -17.21
C SER A 113 31.78 16.20 -15.80
N GLY A 114 30.46 15.97 -15.69
CA GLY A 114 29.75 15.80 -14.43
C GLY A 114 29.25 17.10 -13.78
N GLU A 115 29.46 18.25 -14.43
CA GLU A 115 28.97 19.56 -13.98
C GLU A 115 27.51 19.77 -14.39
N TYR A 116 26.74 20.50 -13.60
CA TYR A 116 25.34 20.83 -13.88
C TYR A 116 25.19 22.25 -14.42
N TYR A 117 24.25 22.41 -15.34
CA TYR A 117 23.90 23.69 -15.95
C TYR A 117 22.38 23.88 -15.89
N GLU A 118 21.97 25.10 -15.55
CA GLU A 118 20.58 25.54 -15.59
C GLU A 118 20.35 26.36 -16.86
N CYS A 119 19.22 26.10 -17.52
CA CYS A 119 18.78 26.86 -18.67
C CYS A 119 18.21 28.19 -18.18
N ILE A 120 18.86 29.30 -18.50
CA ILE A 120 18.44 30.65 -18.08
C ILE A 120 17.60 31.36 -19.16
N LYS A 121 17.52 30.76 -20.34
CA LYS A 121 16.73 31.23 -21.47
C LYS A 121 16.38 30.05 -22.35
N GLN A 122 15.10 29.92 -22.71
CA GLN A 122 14.61 28.81 -23.55
C GLN A 122 15.48 28.62 -24.81
N THR A 123 15.76 27.37 -25.16
CA THR A 123 16.69 27.03 -26.25
C THR A 123 16.01 26.78 -27.59
N TYR A 124 14.73 27.12 -27.70
CA TYR A 124 13.94 26.91 -28.90
C TYR A 124 13.05 28.11 -29.22
N GLU A 125 12.80 28.30 -30.50
CA GLU A 125 11.87 29.29 -31.01
C GLU A 125 10.82 28.60 -31.90
N ILE A 126 9.54 28.83 -31.59
CA ILE A 126 8.42 28.36 -32.39
C ILE A 126 8.24 29.30 -33.58
N GLN A 127 8.30 28.75 -34.80
CA GLN A 127 8.23 29.55 -36.02
C GLN A 127 6.81 29.68 -36.54
N SER A 128 6.39 30.92 -36.80
CA SER A 128 5.17 31.21 -37.54
C SER A 128 5.48 31.25 -39.04
N LEU A 129 4.96 30.28 -39.80
CA LEU A 129 5.24 30.14 -41.23
C LEU A 129 4.18 30.84 -42.09
N GLU A 130 4.62 31.77 -42.93
CA GLU A 130 3.80 32.35 -43.99
C GLU A 130 4.09 31.67 -45.33
N PHE A 131 3.13 30.89 -45.82
CA PHE A 131 3.27 30.16 -47.08
C PHE A 131 2.82 31.01 -48.28
N SER A 132 3.73 31.20 -49.23
CA SER A 132 3.41 31.66 -50.59
C SER A 132 2.92 30.47 -51.44
N THR A 133 1.91 30.70 -52.29
CA THR A 133 1.34 29.65 -53.16
C THR A 133 1.76 29.88 -54.61
N GLN A 134 2.19 28.80 -55.27
CA GLN A 134 2.47 28.78 -56.70
C GLN A 134 1.77 27.58 -57.35
N ASP A 135 0.89 27.85 -58.31
CA ASP A 135 0.32 26.81 -59.16
C ASP A 135 1.33 26.42 -60.23
N ILE A 136 1.77 25.16 -60.24
CA ILE A 136 2.71 24.66 -61.23
C ILE A 136 1.95 23.85 -62.29
N PRO A 137 1.92 24.30 -63.55
CA PRO A 137 1.21 23.60 -64.62
C PRO A 137 1.67 22.14 -64.72
N ASN A 138 0.72 21.20 -64.66
CA ASN A 138 0.93 19.74 -64.79
C ASN A 138 1.76 19.07 -63.68
N VAL A 139 2.01 19.73 -62.55
CA VAL A 139 2.94 19.25 -61.49
C VAL A 139 2.32 19.29 -60.07
N GLY A 140 1.14 19.91 -59.91
CA GLY A 140 0.39 19.98 -58.65
C GLY A 140 0.44 21.37 -58.00
N LYS A 141 0.11 21.44 -56.70
CA LYS A 141 0.19 22.69 -55.90
C LYS A 141 1.50 22.73 -55.14
N LEU A 142 2.18 23.88 -55.17
CA LEU A 142 3.40 24.13 -54.40
C LEU A 142 3.15 25.27 -53.40
N LYS A 143 3.50 25.03 -52.14
CA LYS A 143 3.56 26.09 -51.12
C LYS A 143 4.96 26.18 -50.53
N THR A 144 5.44 27.40 -50.37
CA THR A 144 6.81 27.66 -49.91
C THR A 144 6.80 28.72 -48.82
N ALA A 145 7.50 28.44 -47.71
CA ALA A 145 7.79 29.37 -46.62
C ALA A 145 9.31 29.52 -46.45
N ILE A 146 9.76 30.69 -46.01
CA ILE A 146 11.18 31.00 -45.83
C ILE A 146 11.40 31.50 -44.40
N LEU A 147 12.37 30.90 -43.71
CA LEU A 147 12.89 31.34 -42.44
C LEU A 147 14.25 32.02 -42.67
N ASN A 148 14.43 33.23 -42.16
CA ASN A 148 15.66 34.01 -42.28
C ASN A 148 16.42 34.05 -40.95
N ASP A 149 17.63 34.60 -40.94
CA ASP A 149 18.43 34.87 -39.74
C ASP A 149 18.74 33.63 -38.88
N ILE A 150 19.07 32.51 -39.54
CA ILE A 150 19.23 31.18 -38.91
C ILE A 150 20.59 30.99 -38.20
N THR A 151 21.41 32.04 -38.08
CA THR A 151 22.83 31.93 -37.74
C THR A 151 23.14 31.42 -36.33
N GLU A 152 22.18 31.48 -35.41
CA GLU A 152 22.32 31.01 -34.02
C GLU A 152 21.77 29.59 -33.78
N TYR A 153 21.11 28.99 -34.77
CA TYR A 153 20.41 27.72 -34.63
C TYR A 153 21.19 26.55 -35.19
N SER A 154 21.09 25.40 -34.54
CA SER A 154 21.80 24.16 -34.94
C SER A 154 20.87 23.05 -35.37
N VAL A 155 19.59 23.10 -35.00
CA VAL A 155 18.62 22.07 -35.33
C VAL A 155 17.30 22.70 -35.74
N LEU A 156 16.71 22.14 -36.81
CA LEU A 156 15.34 22.37 -37.23
C LEU A 156 14.54 21.12 -36.88
N LYS A 157 13.52 21.28 -36.03
CA LYS A 157 12.57 20.23 -35.72
C LYS A 157 11.28 20.50 -36.48
N VAL A 158 10.80 19.49 -37.20
CA VAL A 158 9.61 19.57 -38.04
C VAL A 158 8.65 18.47 -37.64
N ASN A 159 7.51 18.85 -37.08
CA ASN A 159 6.42 17.93 -36.77
C ASN A 159 5.25 18.18 -37.73
N THR A 160 4.85 17.13 -38.43
CA THR A 160 3.83 17.19 -39.48
C THR A 160 2.47 16.69 -39.00
N GLY A 161 2.41 16.13 -37.79
CA GLY A 161 1.25 15.42 -37.27
C GLY A 161 0.87 14.20 -38.11
N SER A 162 -0.14 13.45 -37.68
CA SER A 162 -0.62 12.32 -38.49
C SER A 162 -1.33 12.81 -39.76
N ILE A 163 -0.75 12.45 -40.93
CA ILE A 163 -1.24 12.81 -42.25
C ILE A 163 -0.91 11.72 -43.30
N ASP A 164 -1.70 11.67 -44.37
CA ASP A 164 -1.44 10.82 -45.54
C ASP A 164 -0.42 11.49 -46.48
N TRP A 165 0.72 10.82 -46.66
CA TRP A 165 1.82 11.31 -47.50
C TRP A 165 1.77 10.85 -48.96
N SER A 166 0.74 10.10 -49.37
CA SER A 166 0.66 9.45 -50.70
C SER A 166 0.94 10.39 -51.89
N ASN A 167 0.56 11.66 -51.77
CA ASN A 167 0.80 12.69 -52.80
C ASN A 167 1.67 13.85 -52.32
N LEU A 168 2.13 13.84 -51.06
CA LEU A 168 2.88 14.94 -50.46
C LEU A 168 4.38 14.68 -50.52
N GLN A 169 5.13 15.76 -50.75
CA GLN A 169 6.57 15.79 -50.62
C GLN A 169 6.99 17.12 -50.01
N MET A 170 7.68 17.08 -48.88
CA MET A 170 8.25 18.26 -48.25
C MET A 170 9.76 18.27 -48.46
N ASN A 171 10.31 19.40 -48.90
CA ASN A 171 11.73 19.63 -49.04
C ASN A 171 12.14 20.78 -48.13
N ILE A 172 13.16 20.53 -47.31
CA ILE A 172 13.82 21.52 -46.46
C ILE A 172 15.13 21.87 -47.15
N ILE A 173 15.27 23.14 -47.54
CA ILE A 173 16.38 23.62 -48.35
C ILE A 173 17.15 24.65 -47.54
N GLN A 174 18.40 24.35 -47.19
CA GLN A 174 19.27 25.22 -46.41
C GLN A 174 20.19 26.01 -47.33
N ALA A 175 20.01 27.33 -47.40
CA ALA A 175 20.88 28.20 -48.17
C ALA A 175 22.16 28.53 -47.39
N LYS A 176 23.32 28.54 -48.06
CA LYS A 176 24.64 28.73 -47.44
C LYS A 176 25.24 30.10 -47.77
N SER A 177 25.85 30.73 -46.77
CA SER A 177 26.52 32.04 -46.90
C SER A 177 27.73 32.03 -47.84
N ASP A 178 28.36 30.88 -48.06
CA ASP A 178 29.58 30.75 -48.86
C ASP A 178 29.32 30.54 -50.36
N GLY A 179 28.05 30.59 -50.79
CA GLY A 179 27.66 30.44 -52.19
C GLY A 179 27.76 29.00 -52.73
N THR A 180 28.02 28.01 -51.86
CA THR A 180 27.96 26.59 -52.26
C THR A 180 26.52 26.12 -52.42
N SER A 181 26.32 24.99 -53.12
CA SER A 181 24.98 24.42 -53.34
C SER A 181 24.22 24.20 -52.02
N PRO A 182 22.91 24.52 -51.98
CA PRO A 182 22.11 24.36 -50.78
C PRO A 182 22.01 22.87 -50.38
N ASP A 183 21.91 22.62 -49.08
CA ASP A 183 21.61 21.27 -48.58
C ASP A 183 20.10 21.05 -48.67
N VAL A 184 19.67 19.91 -49.22
CA VAL A 184 18.25 19.57 -49.39
C VAL A 184 17.93 18.29 -48.64
N THR A 185 16.98 18.36 -47.72
CA THR A 185 16.41 17.21 -47.01
C THR A 185 14.98 17.01 -47.46
N THR A 186 14.64 15.81 -47.95
CA THR A 186 13.29 15.48 -48.39
C THR A 186 12.59 14.61 -47.33
N ILE A 187 11.38 15.00 -46.94
CA ILE A 187 10.49 14.27 -46.04
C ILE A 187 9.32 13.74 -46.88
N THR A 188 9.09 12.42 -46.83
CA THR A 188 8.04 11.73 -47.60
C THR A 188 7.10 10.86 -46.78
N ASN A 189 7.36 10.62 -45.49
CA ASN A 189 6.51 9.78 -44.63
C ASN A 189 6.83 9.87 -43.12
N ASP A 190 7.42 10.98 -42.67
CA ASP A 190 7.85 11.11 -41.27
C ASP A 190 6.97 12.09 -40.51
N PHE A 191 6.58 11.71 -39.30
CA PHE A 191 5.76 12.51 -38.39
C PHE A 191 6.59 13.53 -37.61
N ASN A 192 7.87 13.24 -37.35
CA ASN A 192 8.72 14.09 -36.53
C ASN A 192 10.17 14.00 -36.98
N SER A 193 10.59 14.94 -37.83
CA SER A 193 11.93 14.97 -38.40
C SER A 193 12.81 15.98 -37.66
N ILE A 194 14.04 15.55 -37.32
CA ILE A 194 15.08 16.38 -36.74
C ILE A 194 16.17 16.57 -37.79
N ILE A 195 16.45 17.82 -38.15
CA ILE A 195 17.36 18.18 -39.23
C ILE A 195 18.47 19.04 -38.64
N MET A 196 19.72 18.59 -38.78
CA MET A 196 20.88 19.40 -38.43
C MET A 196 20.99 20.57 -39.40
N ILE A 197 21.11 21.78 -38.84
CA ILE A 197 21.32 23.01 -39.59
C ILE A 197 22.82 23.13 -39.87
N ASN A 198 23.16 23.40 -41.13
CA ASN A 198 24.53 23.65 -41.54
C ASN A 198 25.04 24.93 -40.85
N SER A 199 26.26 24.91 -40.30
CA SER A 199 26.83 26.08 -39.60
C SER A 199 27.00 27.33 -40.48
N LYS A 200 26.91 27.19 -41.81
CA LYS A 200 26.93 28.29 -42.77
C LYS A 200 25.53 28.67 -43.27
N CYS A 201 24.47 28.08 -42.72
CA CYS A 201 23.11 28.34 -43.15
C CYS A 201 22.69 29.77 -42.79
N THR A 202 22.11 30.49 -43.75
CA THR A 202 21.58 31.85 -43.52
C THR A 202 20.06 31.89 -43.60
N SER A 203 19.45 30.98 -44.35
CA SER A 203 18.00 30.85 -44.47
C SER A 203 17.60 29.42 -44.79
N ILE A 204 16.41 29.04 -44.34
CA ILE A 204 15.80 27.74 -44.60
C ILE A 204 14.51 27.97 -45.39
N THR A 205 14.40 27.30 -46.53
CA THR A 205 13.18 27.27 -47.33
C THR A 205 12.47 25.93 -47.11
N ILE A 206 11.21 25.99 -46.69
CA ILE A 206 10.33 24.83 -46.55
C ILE A 206 9.39 24.83 -47.74
N SER A 207 9.52 23.82 -48.59
CA SER A 207 8.73 23.66 -49.81
C SER A 207 7.90 22.40 -49.74
N ILE A 208 6.58 22.53 -49.82
CA ILE A 208 5.65 21.40 -49.76
C ILE A 208 4.93 21.31 -51.10
N GLN A 209 5.13 20.19 -51.77
CA GLN A 209 4.48 19.85 -53.02
C GLN A 209 3.39 18.82 -52.77
N ASP A 210 2.20 19.08 -53.30
CA ASP A 210 1.13 18.10 -53.41
C ASP A 210 0.94 17.76 -54.89
N LYS A 211 1.18 16.49 -55.23
CA LYS A 211 1.07 15.95 -56.60
C LYS A 211 -0.38 15.70 -57.00
N SER A 212 -1.33 15.79 -56.06
CA SER A 212 -2.75 15.76 -56.35
C SER A 212 -3.22 17.10 -56.94
N SER A 213 -4.36 17.08 -57.64
CA SER A 213 -4.98 18.29 -58.16
C SER A 213 -5.85 19.02 -57.13
N ASP A 214 -6.26 18.38 -56.03
CA ASP A 214 -7.18 18.96 -55.05
C ASP A 214 -6.47 19.81 -53.97
N GLY A 215 -5.25 19.44 -53.55
CA GLY A 215 -4.48 20.18 -52.53
C GLY A 215 -5.00 20.04 -51.11
N SER A 216 -5.93 19.12 -50.85
CA SER A 216 -6.58 18.96 -49.55
C SER A 216 -5.60 18.49 -48.47
N ALA A 217 -4.70 17.57 -48.81
CA ALA A 217 -3.66 17.09 -47.92
C ALA A 217 -2.63 18.19 -47.61
N LEU A 218 -2.31 19.05 -48.60
CA LEU A 218 -1.43 20.20 -48.41
C LEU A 218 -1.96 21.18 -47.36
N ASP A 219 -3.25 21.53 -47.44
CA ASP A 219 -3.86 22.49 -46.52
C ASP A 219 -3.98 21.92 -45.10
N ILE A 220 -4.26 20.62 -44.96
CA ILE A 220 -4.26 19.92 -43.66
C ILE A 220 -2.85 19.90 -43.05
N LEU A 221 -1.81 19.62 -43.86
CA LEU A 221 -0.44 19.61 -43.40
C LEU A 221 -0.05 20.97 -42.82
N ILE A 222 -0.32 22.05 -43.55
CA ILE A 222 0.04 23.41 -43.14
C ILE A 222 -0.63 23.81 -41.83
N GLN A 223 -1.88 23.37 -41.59
CA GLN A 223 -2.57 23.65 -40.33
C GLN A 223 -1.97 22.91 -39.12
N LYS A 224 -1.31 21.77 -39.35
CA LYS A 224 -0.71 20.94 -38.29
C LYS A 224 0.79 21.10 -38.16
N LEU A 225 1.43 21.76 -39.13
CA LEU A 225 2.87 21.85 -39.22
C LEU A 225 3.41 22.70 -38.07
N ASP A 226 4.19 22.07 -37.20
CA ASP A 226 4.92 22.70 -36.11
C ASP A 226 6.41 22.68 -36.43
N VAL A 227 7.00 23.88 -36.60
CA VAL A 227 8.40 24.05 -36.93
C VAL A 227 9.07 24.83 -35.81
N ARG A 228 10.14 24.24 -35.28
CA ARG A 228 10.92 24.81 -34.19
C ARG A 228 12.39 24.90 -34.58
N LEU A 229 13.01 26.03 -34.28
CA LEU A 229 14.44 26.22 -34.37
C LEU A 229 15.04 26.04 -32.98
N LEU A 230 16.07 25.21 -32.88
CA LEU A 230 16.75 24.91 -31.61
C LEU A 230 18.19 25.43 -31.68
N VAL A 231 18.57 26.16 -30.64
CA VAL A 231 19.94 26.68 -30.46
C VAL A 231 20.87 25.49 -30.18
N SER A 232 22.14 25.61 -30.57
CA SER A 232 23.13 24.60 -30.23
C SER A 232 23.17 24.42 -28.70
N SER A 233 23.15 23.18 -28.21
CA SER A 233 23.40 22.88 -26.79
C SER A 233 24.89 23.05 -26.42
N GLY A 234 25.58 23.99 -27.06
CA GLY A 234 26.91 24.41 -26.64
C GLY A 234 26.81 25.17 -25.32
N ARG A 235 27.90 25.22 -24.55
CA ARG A 235 27.99 26.09 -23.37
C ARG A 235 28.11 27.54 -23.84
N ASP A 236 27.04 28.10 -24.40
CA ASP A 236 26.93 29.54 -24.53
C ASP A 236 26.53 30.11 -23.16
N GLU A 237 27.10 31.26 -22.79
CA GLU A 237 26.77 31.93 -21.53
C GLU A 237 25.40 32.66 -21.62
N GLU A 238 24.74 32.60 -22.79
CA GLU A 238 23.46 33.26 -23.04
C GLU A 238 22.25 32.39 -22.65
N HIS A 239 22.31 31.07 -22.86
CA HIS A 239 21.22 30.16 -22.53
C HIS A 239 21.53 29.29 -21.31
N TRP A 240 22.81 29.14 -20.93
CA TRP A 240 23.22 28.22 -19.89
C TRP A 240 24.09 28.88 -18.82
N GLN A 241 23.77 28.62 -17.56
CA GLN A 241 24.56 29.01 -16.41
C GLN A 241 24.96 27.78 -15.60
N GLN A 242 26.22 27.71 -15.15
CA GLN A 242 26.66 26.62 -14.28
C GLN A 242 25.94 26.69 -12.93
N SER A 243 25.30 25.58 -12.54
CA SER A 243 24.59 25.46 -11.27
C SER A 243 25.51 24.84 -10.21
N TYR A 244 26.10 25.68 -9.38
CA TYR A 244 26.98 25.25 -8.30
C TYR A 244 26.17 24.70 -7.13
N GLY A 245 26.54 23.51 -6.64
CA GLY A 245 25.88 22.88 -5.50
C GLY A 245 24.61 22.10 -5.85
N TYR A 246 24.28 21.95 -7.14
CA TYR A 246 23.17 21.09 -7.56
C TYR A 246 23.39 19.64 -7.09
N ILE A 247 22.36 19.07 -6.46
CA ILE A 247 22.37 17.70 -5.96
C ILE A 247 21.57 16.82 -6.93
N ASP A 248 22.22 15.79 -7.48
CA ASP A 248 21.61 14.90 -8.47
C ASP A 248 20.62 13.92 -7.82
N THR A 249 19.34 14.23 -7.95
CA THR A 249 18.25 13.42 -7.42
C THR A 249 17.66 12.43 -8.42
N SER A 250 18.22 12.28 -9.63
CA SER A 250 17.61 11.44 -10.68
C SER A 250 17.45 9.97 -10.28
N ASP A 251 18.39 9.46 -9.49
CA ASP A 251 18.43 8.07 -9.05
C ASP A 251 17.85 7.88 -7.63
N THR A 252 17.05 8.84 -7.16
CA THR A 252 16.34 8.70 -5.88
C THR A 252 15.05 7.89 -6.04
N ASP A 253 14.61 7.27 -4.96
CA ASP A 253 13.37 6.50 -4.92
C ASP A 253 12.17 7.42 -4.66
N ASP A 254 11.05 7.11 -5.32
CA ASP A 254 9.77 7.71 -5.01
C ASP A 254 9.12 6.93 -3.85
N ILE A 255 8.69 7.63 -2.80
CA ILE A 255 8.16 7.01 -1.58
C ILE A 255 6.64 7.20 -1.54
N VAL A 256 5.90 6.10 -1.51
CA VAL A 256 4.45 6.14 -1.32
C VAL A 256 4.15 6.39 0.15
N LEU A 257 3.55 7.54 0.46
CA LEU A 257 3.17 7.94 1.81
C LEU A 257 1.82 7.37 2.21
N PHE A 258 0.88 7.31 1.26
CA PHE A 258 -0.51 6.97 1.55
C PHE A 258 -1.20 6.37 0.31
N ASP A 259 -2.08 5.41 0.55
CA ASP A 259 -2.93 4.76 -0.46
C ASP A 259 -4.31 4.53 0.19
N GLY A 260 -5.36 5.08 -0.41
CA GLY A 260 -6.68 5.09 0.21
C GLY A 260 -7.74 5.84 -0.58
N LYS A 261 -8.84 6.17 0.08
CA LYS A 261 -10.00 6.84 -0.52
C LYS A 261 -10.27 8.17 0.17
N ILE A 262 -10.63 9.18 -0.62
CA ILE A 262 -11.05 10.48 -0.11
C ILE A 262 -12.42 10.36 0.56
N GLU A 263 -12.46 10.66 1.86
CA GLU A 263 -13.69 10.68 2.66
C GLU A 263 -14.37 12.05 2.59
N SER A 264 -13.59 13.14 2.49
CA SER A 264 -14.16 14.46 2.30
C SER A 264 -13.27 15.40 1.50
N CYS A 265 -13.90 16.24 0.67
CA CYS A 265 -13.27 17.33 -0.07
C CYS A 265 -14.03 18.64 0.16
N LYS A 266 -13.72 19.35 1.25
CA LYS A 266 -14.50 20.50 1.73
C LYS A 266 -13.93 21.82 1.24
N LYS A 267 -14.79 22.66 0.67
CA LYS A 267 -14.42 24.02 0.24
C LYS A 267 -14.17 24.93 1.45
N LYS A 268 -13.05 25.63 1.45
CA LYS A 268 -12.72 26.66 2.46
C LYS A 268 -13.47 27.98 2.17
N ASN A 269 -13.41 28.90 3.13
CA ASN A 269 -13.99 30.25 3.00
C ASN A 269 -13.45 30.98 1.76
N ASP A 270 -12.15 30.81 1.48
CA ASP A 270 -11.58 31.17 0.19
C ASP A 270 -11.95 30.08 -0.83
N ARG A 271 -12.67 30.50 -1.86
CA ARG A 271 -13.28 29.62 -2.85
C ARG A 271 -12.26 28.86 -3.71
N ARG A 272 -10.98 29.20 -3.64
CA ARG A 272 -9.90 28.50 -4.35
C ARG A 272 -9.39 27.27 -3.62
N PHE A 273 -9.53 27.21 -2.30
CA PHE A 273 -8.95 26.13 -1.49
C PHE A 273 -9.99 25.07 -1.09
N ARG A 274 -9.54 23.82 -1.05
CA ARG A 274 -10.29 22.68 -0.51
C ARG A 274 -9.42 21.87 0.44
N ASP A 275 -10.00 21.43 1.55
CA ASP A 275 -9.37 20.48 2.46
C ASP A 275 -9.79 19.06 2.06
N ILE A 276 -8.80 18.23 1.77
CA ILE A 276 -8.96 16.81 1.51
C ILE A 276 -8.67 16.06 2.80
N VAL A 277 -9.58 15.16 3.18
CA VAL A 277 -9.36 14.15 4.22
C VAL A 277 -9.60 12.78 3.60
N ALA A 278 -8.62 11.90 3.72
CA ALA A 278 -8.66 10.55 3.19
C ALA A 278 -8.26 9.54 4.25
N TYR A 279 -8.82 8.33 4.13
CA TYR A 279 -8.47 7.20 4.98
C TYR A 279 -8.02 6.00 4.13
N ASP A 280 -7.14 5.19 4.70
CA ASP A 280 -6.72 3.94 4.06
C ASP A 280 -7.86 2.90 4.07
N TYR A 281 -7.61 1.75 3.47
CA TYR A 281 -8.61 0.68 3.33
C TYR A 281 -9.13 0.15 4.65
N LEU A 282 -8.36 0.25 5.75
CA LEU A 282 -8.81 -0.26 7.05
C LEU A 282 -10.06 0.49 7.52
N HIS A 283 -10.15 1.80 7.28
CA HIS A 283 -11.31 2.60 7.67
C HIS A 283 -12.63 2.05 7.13
N TYR A 284 -12.61 1.59 5.87
CA TYR A 284 -13.82 1.13 5.17
C TYR A 284 -14.18 -0.33 5.47
N LEU A 285 -13.34 -1.06 6.20
CA LEU A 285 -13.68 -2.39 6.70
C LEU A 285 -14.74 -2.35 7.81
N ASP A 286 -14.88 -1.21 8.50
CA ASP A 286 -15.92 -0.99 9.51
C ASP A 286 -17.24 -0.49 8.92
N GLU A 287 -17.22 0.23 7.78
CA GLU A 287 -18.44 0.79 7.17
C GLU A 287 -19.29 -0.25 6.41
N ASN A 288 -18.68 -1.34 5.93
CA ASN A 288 -19.33 -2.34 5.08
C ASN A 288 -19.75 -3.64 5.82
N SER A 289 -20.00 -3.57 7.13
CA SER A 289 -19.49 -4.62 8.02
C SER A 289 -20.49 -5.53 8.72
N ASN A 290 -21.67 -5.76 8.16
CA ASN A 290 -22.50 -6.89 8.60
C ASN A 290 -22.22 -8.13 7.74
N ILE A 291 -21.02 -8.69 7.85
CA ILE A 291 -20.80 -10.03 7.30
C ILE A 291 -21.03 -11.04 8.40
N ILE A 292 -21.97 -11.95 8.14
CA ILE A 292 -22.15 -13.10 8.99
C ILE A 292 -20.98 -14.03 8.70
N ILE A 293 -20.06 -14.20 9.65
CA ILE A 293 -18.86 -15.02 9.41
C ILE A 293 -19.25 -16.44 8.96
N SER A 294 -20.44 -16.92 9.32
CA SER A 294 -20.99 -18.19 8.83
C SER A 294 -21.21 -18.25 7.32
N ASP A 295 -21.28 -17.14 6.61
CA ASP A 295 -21.46 -17.10 5.15
C ASP A 295 -20.12 -17.37 4.41
N PHE A 296 -18.98 -17.04 5.03
CA PHE A 296 -17.63 -17.38 4.52
C PHE A 296 -17.34 -18.88 4.56
N PHE A 297 -17.94 -19.55 5.54
CA PHE A 297 -17.82 -20.98 5.72
C PHE A 297 -19.17 -21.58 5.31
N LYS A 298 -19.37 -21.85 4.01
CA LYS A 298 -20.63 -22.42 3.49
C LYS A 298 -20.94 -23.77 4.13
N SER A 299 -22.22 -24.03 4.38
CA SER A 299 -22.78 -25.20 5.10
C SER A 299 -22.38 -26.59 4.56
N GLY A 300 -21.64 -26.68 3.45
CA GLY A 300 -21.11 -27.92 2.88
C GLY A 300 -19.75 -28.36 3.46
N ASP A 301 -19.00 -27.47 4.12
CA ASP A 301 -17.68 -27.80 4.71
C ASP A 301 -17.77 -28.40 6.13
N TYR A 302 -19.00 -28.59 6.65
CA TYR A 302 -19.25 -28.91 8.06
C TYR A 302 -19.69 -30.37 8.28
N GLY A 303 -18.73 -31.28 8.29
CA GLY A 303 -18.88 -32.61 8.85
C GLY A 303 -18.43 -32.69 10.31
N LEU A 304 -18.89 -33.73 11.02
CA LEU A 304 -18.52 -34.03 12.41
C LEU A 304 -17.01 -34.26 12.58
N VAL A 305 -16.35 -33.46 13.41
CA VAL A 305 -15.01 -33.78 13.92
C VAL A 305 -15.11 -34.19 15.39
N ASP A 306 -15.00 -35.49 15.64
CA ASP A 306 -14.67 -36.05 16.95
C ASP A 306 -13.56 -37.08 16.74
N SER A 307 -12.53 -37.09 17.60
CA SER A 307 -11.45 -38.09 17.57
C SER A 307 -11.97 -39.52 17.80
N HIS A 308 -13.17 -39.64 18.38
CA HIS A 308 -13.95 -40.86 18.55
C HIS A 308 -15.12 -40.99 17.57
N ASN A 309 -15.24 -40.08 16.58
CA ASN A 309 -16.15 -40.28 15.46
C ASN A 309 -15.66 -41.50 14.66
N LYS A 310 -16.50 -42.52 14.54
CA LYS A 310 -16.22 -43.73 13.76
C LYS A 310 -16.97 -43.76 12.43
N GLY A 311 -17.66 -42.68 12.07
CA GLY A 311 -18.41 -42.55 10.83
C GLY A 311 -19.73 -43.33 10.86
N GLU A 312 -20.16 -43.84 9.72
CA GLU A 312 -21.34 -44.70 9.65
C GLU A 312 -21.16 -45.98 10.47
N TRP A 313 -22.26 -46.45 11.08
CA TRP A 313 -22.26 -47.69 11.84
C TRP A 313 -22.02 -48.91 10.94
N VAL A 314 -21.22 -49.86 11.43
CA VAL A 314 -20.89 -51.12 10.73
C VAL A 314 -21.24 -52.32 11.59
N GLN A 315 -22.03 -53.24 11.04
CA GLN A 315 -22.46 -54.45 11.73
C GLN A 315 -21.26 -55.34 12.14
N GLY A 316 -21.31 -55.87 13.35
CA GLY A 316 -20.31 -56.78 13.92
C GLY A 316 -19.14 -56.06 14.62
N THR A 317 -18.97 -54.77 14.38
CA THR A 317 -17.89 -53.94 14.94
C THR A 317 -18.09 -53.69 16.44
N LEU A 318 -17.01 -53.85 17.22
CA LEU A 318 -17.01 -53.63 18.67
C LEU A 318 -16.62 -52.19 18.98
N TYR A 319 -17.63 -51.33 19.10
CA TYR A 319 -17.45 -49.93 19.48
C TYR A 319 -17.21 -49.80 20.98
N LYS A 320 -16.34 -48.86 21.36
CA LYS A 320 -15.99 -48.59 22.76
C LYS A 320 -16.89 -47.49 23.33
N LYS A 321 -16.91 -47.40 24.66
CA LYS A 321 -17.54 -46.27 25.35
C LYS A 321 -16.93 -44.94 24.84
N GLY A 322 -17.79 -44.01 24.43
CA GLY A 322 -17.44 -42.72 23.86
C GLY A 322 -17.38 -42.69 22.34
N ASP A 323 -17.40 -43.84 21.65
CA ASP A 323 -17.43 -43.85 20.19
C ASP A 323 -18.75 -43.28 19.67
N VAL A 324 -18.66 -42.41 18.66
CA VAL A 324 -19.81 -41.77 18.03
C VAL A 324 -19.93 -42.20 16.58
N ILE A 325 -21.15 -42.55 16.18
CA ILE A 325 -21.45 -43.17 14.90
C ILE A 325 -22.75 -42.62 14.30
N HIS A 326 -22.85 -42.66 12.98
CA HIS A 326 -24.03 -42.27 12.22
C HIS A 326 -24.84 -43.48 11.78
N CYS A 327 -26.15 -43.36 11.73
CA CYS A 327 -27.01 -44.42 11.25
C CYS A 327 -28.26 -43.85 10.56
N ASP A 328 -28.44 -44.27 9.32
CA ASP A 328 -29.66 -44.13 8.54
C ASP A 328 -30.53 -45.38 8.67
N TYR A 329 -31.85 -45.21 8.72
CA TYR A 329 -32.81 -46.31 8.87
C TYR A 329 -34.21 -45.91 8.43
N THR A 330 -35.00 -46.88 7.98
CA THR A 330 -36.35 -46.66 7.43
C THR A 330 -37.41 -47.23 8.36
N ILE A 331 -38.47 -46.46 8.63
CA ILE A 331 -39.63 -46.94 9.41
C ILE A 331 -40.91 -47.00 8.54
N PRO A 332 -41.77 -48.04 8.68
CA PRO A 332 -43.06 -48.09 7.99
C PRO A 332 -44.07 -47.14 8.67
N GLN A 333 -44.81 -46.31 7.92
CA GLN A 333 -45.80 -45.37 8.50
C GLN A 333 -47.27 -45.80 8.38
N GLY A 334 -47.55 -47.02 7.93
CA GLY A 334 -48.92 -47.49 7.69
C GLY A 334 -49.36 -47.18 6.26
N GLY A 335 -49.96 -48.18 5.61
CA GLY A 335 -50.12 -48.21 4.15
C GLY A 335 -48.78 -48.43 3.43
N SER A 336 -48.71 -48.17 2.12
CA SER A 336 -47.51 -48.36 1.30
C SER A 336 -46.44 -47.26 1.47
N SER A 337 -46.45 -46.52 2.57
CA SER A 337 -45.52 -45.40 2.81
C SER A 337 -44.45 -45.74 3.85
N TYR A 338 -43.21 -45.38 3.53
CA TYR A 338 -42.03 -45.54 4.37
C TYR A 338 -41.43 -44.15 4.65
N LEU A 339 -40.94 -43.93 5.87
CA LEU A 339 -40.21 -42.73 6.25
C LEU A 339 -38.74 -43.08 6.52
N ASP A 340 -37.86 -42.55 5.69
CA ASP A 340 -36.42 -42.62 5.93
C ASP A 340 -36.02 -41.62 7.01
N MET A 341 -35.20 -42.06 7.96
CA MET A 341 -34.69 -41.27 9.06
C MET A 341 -33.17 -41.42 9.17
N SER A 342 -32.51 -40.36 9.65
CA SER A 342 -31.06 -40.29 9.81
C SER A 342 -30.73 -39.75 11.19
N ALA A 343 -29.80 -40.38 11.91
CA ALA A 343 -29.39 -39.91 13.24
C ALA A 343 -27.98 -40.34 13.64
N TRP A 344 -27.37 -39.56 14.53
CA TRP A 344 -26.10 -39.89 15.15
C TRP A 344 -26.32 -40.50 16.53
N TYR A 345 -25.41 -41.37 17.00
CA TYR A 345 -25.49 -42.03 18.29
C TYR A 345 -24.11 -42.12 18.96
N GLU A 346 -24.08 -42.02 20.29
CA GLU A 346 -22.89 -42.17 21.12
C GLU A 346 -23.00 -43.42 22.00
N TYR A 347 -21.99 -44.28 22.00
CA TYR A 347 -21.93 -45.47 22.84
C TYR A 347 -21.57 -45.12 24.28
N LEU A 348 -22.47 -45.38 25.22
CA LEU A 348 -22.30 -45.11 26.64
C LEU A 348 -21.53 -46.22 27.38
N GLN A 349 -21.42 -47.39 26.75
CA GLN A 349 -20.67 -48.54 27.24
C GLN A 349 -20.06 -49.32 26.05
N PRO A 350 -18.99 -50.12 26.27
CA PRO A 350 -18.41 -50.95 25.22
C PRO A 350 -19.40 -52.01 24.74
N VAL A 351 -19.45 -52.22 23.43
CA VAL A 351 -20.34 -53.21 22.80
C VAL A 351 -19.70 -54.59 22.85
N ASN A 352 -20.45 -55.59 23.31
CA ASN A 352 -20.01 -56.98 23.31
C ASN A 352 -20.37 -57.68 21.99
N LYS A 353 -19.72 -58.82 21.69
CA LYS A 353 -19.86 -59.57 20.41
C LYS A 353 -21.29 -59.98 20.03
N GLY A 354 -22.19 -60.13 21.01
CA GLY A 354 -23.61 -60.38 20.74
C GLY A 354 -24.39 -59.13 20.32
N GLN A 355 -24.04 -57.97 20.89
CA GLN A 355 -24.73 -56.69 20.69
C GLN A 355 -24.30 -55.99 19.40
N SER A 356 -23.09 -56.26 18.90
CA SER A 356 -22.59 -55.63 17.67
C SER A 356 -23.35 -56.05 16.41
N LYS A 357 -24.24 -57.05 16.49
CA LYS A 357 -25.08 -57.49 15.36
C LYS A 357 -26.25 -56.54 15.05
N TRP A 358 -26.58 -55.62 15.95
CA TRP A 358 -27.78 -54.78 15.88
C TRP A 358 -27.43 -53.33 15.58
N ASN A 359 -28.27 -52.67 14.78
CA ASN A 359 -28.01 -51.28 14.43
C ASN A 359 -28.31 -50.33 15.61
N PRO A 360 -27.76 -49.10 15.60
CA PRO A 360 -27.84 -48.18 16.73
C PRO A 360 -29.25 -47.75 17.09
N TYR A 361 -30.14 -47.61 16.10
CA TYR A 361 -31.53 -47.28 16.34
C TYR A 361 -32.28 -48.45 17.01
N GLU A 362 -32.08 -49.67 16.51
CA GLU A 362 -32.67 -50.90 17.07
C GLU A 362 -32.18 -51.15 18.49
N LEU A 363 -30.86 -51.02 18.70
CA LEU A 363 -30.27 -51.09 20.03
C LEU A 363 -30.88 -50.02 20.92
N TYR A 364 -30.92 -48.75 20.48
CA TYR A 364 -31.43 -47.63 21.28
C TYR A 364 -32.91 -47.77 21.67
N THR A 365 -33.74 -48.25 20.74
CA THR A 365 -35.19 -48.41 20.95
C THR A 365 -35.58 -49.73 21.61
N GLY A 366 -34.66 -50.70 21.68
CA GLY A 366 -34.88 -52.01 22.31
C GLY A 366 -35.85 -52.90 21.53
N TYR A 367 -35.98 -52.69 20.21
CA TYR A 367 -37.14 -53.14 19.44
C TYR A 367 -37.18 -54.66 19.18
N PHE A 368 -36.05 -55.35 19.25
CA PHE A 368 -35.98 -56.79 18.99
C PHE A 368 -35.00 -57.46 19.95
N ASP A 369 -35.53 -57.94 21.08
CA ASP A 369 -35.22 -59.21 21.73
C ASP A 369 -35.32 -59.07 23.25
N SER A 370 -36.51 -59.37 23.78
CA SER A 370 -36.79 -59.46 25.20
C SER A 370 -35.96 -60.52 25.94
N GLN A 371 -35.20 -61.35 25.21
CA GLN A 371 -34.41 -62.45 25.77
C GLN A 371 -33.09 -61.98 26.42
N TYR A 372 -32.62 -60.77 26.12
CA TYR A 372 -31.36 -60.25 26.68
C TYR A 372 -31.53 -59.13 27.72
N ASN A 373 -32.77 -58.68 27.97
CA ASN A 373 -33.13 -57.66 28.98
C ASN A 373 -32.28 -56.37 28.88
N ILE A 374 -32.02 -55.91 27.65
CA ILE A 374 -31.17 -54.75 27.38
C ILE A 374 -32.04 -53.49 27.29
N LYS A 375 -31.74 -52.48 28.10
CA LYS A 375 -32.27 -51.14 27.91
C LYS A 375 -31.38 -50.36 26.95
N GLY A 376 -31.84 -50.20 25.72
CA GLY A 376 -31.11 -49.54 24.64
C GLY A 376 -30.48 -48.18 24.98
N SER A 377 -31.25 -47.35 25.71
CA SER A 377 -30.81 -46.04 26.18
C SER A 377 -29.68 -46.07 27.23
N GLU A 378 -29.45 -47.22 27.88
CA GLU A 378 -28.33 -47.39 28.83
C GLU A 378 -27.02 -47.75 28.11
N ILE A 379 -27.12 -48.19 26.85
CA ILE A 379 -25.98 -48.54 25.98
C ILE A 379 -25.67 -47.43 24.98
N LEU A 380 -26.69 -46.77 24.44
CA LEU A 380 -26.57 -45.77 23.39
C LEU A 380 -27.35 -44.51 23.73
N LYS A 381 -26.81 -43.38 23.29
CA LYS A 381 -27.49 -42.09 23.33
C LYS A 381 -27.72 -41.59 21.90
N LYS A 382 -28.98 -41.42 21.50
CA LYS A 382 -29.34 -40.77 20.23
C LYS A 382 -29.02 -39.28 20.29
N LEU A 383 -28.25 -38.80 19.33
CA LEU A 383 -27.86 -37.42 19.16
C LEU A 383 -28.86 -36.77 18.20
N THR A 384 -29.53 -35.73 18.67
CA THR A 384 -30.66 -35.11 17.97
C THR A 384 -30.28 -33.97 17.00
N LYS A 385 -28.98 -33.60 16.85
CA LYS A 385 -28.39 -32.77 15.75
C LYS A 385 -26.83 -32.65 15.87
N ASN A 386 -26.13 -32.79 14.72
CA ASN A 386 -24.79 -32.29 14.24
C ASN A 386 -23.57 -32.16 15.21
N LYS A 387 -22.39 -32.76 14.91
CA LYS A 387 -21.09 -32.29 15.48
C LYS A 387 -20.39 -31.26 14.60
N LYS A 388 -19.61 -30.46 15.32
CA LYS A 388 -18.91 -29.22 14.97
C LYS A 388 -17.72 -29.49 14.04
N ALA A 389 -17.57 -28.67 13.01
CA ALA A 389 -16.37 -28.64 12.19
C ALA A 389 -15.24 -27.95 12.97
N THR A 390 -13.99 -28.30 12.69
CA THR A 390 -12.82 -27.58 13.22
C THR A 390 -12.04 -26.93 12.09
N THR A 391 -11.52 -25.73 12.34
CA THR A 391 -10.61 -25.02 11.43
C THR A 391 -9.36 -24.61 12.17
N THR A 392 -8.36 -24.06 11.48
CA THR A 392 -7.19 -23.43 12.11
C THR A 392 -7.32 -21.91 12.04
N VAL A 393 -6.63 -21.18 12.93
CA VAL A 393 -6.54 -19.72 12.85
C VAL A 393 -6.03 -19.28 11.47
N LYS A 394 -5.03 -19.99 10.91
CA LYS A 394 -4.54 -19.72 9.56
C LYS A 394 -5.64 -19.81 8.50
N LYS A 395 -6.46 -20.86 8.52
CA LYS A 395 -7.55 -21.02 7.54
C LYS A 395 -8.61 -19.92 7.67
N ILE A 396 -8.88 -19.42 8.88
CA ILE A 396 -9.78 -18.28 9.07
C ILE A 396 -9.18 -17.02 8.44
N ARG A 397 -7.90 -16.76 8.73
CA ARG A 397 -7.14 -15.64 8.17
C ARG A 397 -7.09 -15.69 6.65
N ASP A 398 -6.73 -16.85 6.07
CA ASP A 398 -6.59 -17.00 4.62
C ASP A 398 -7.94 -16.81 3.91
N LYS A 399 -9.04 -17.38 4.44
CA LYS A 399 -10.40 -17.15 3.90
C LYS A 399 -10.87 -15.71 4.02
N LEU A 400 -10.52 -15.02 5.11
CA LEU A 400 -10.80 -13.59 5.26
C LEU A 400 -10.13 -12.80 4.13
N PHE A 401 -8.84 -13.03 3.88
CA PHE A 401 -8.10 -12.32 2.83
C PHE A 401 -8.42 -12.77 1.41
N GLU A 402 -8.91 -13.99 1.22
CA GLU A 402 -9.54 -14.43 -0.03
C GLU A 402 -10.75 -13.55 -0.35
N TYR A 403 -11.68 -13.41 0.61
CA TYR A 403 -12.83 -12.53 0.46
C TYR A 403 -12.45 -11.05 0.27
N LEU A 404 -11.54 -10.54 1.10
CA LEU A 404 -11.09 -9.14 1.00
C LEU A 404 -10.39 -8.88 -0.35
N GLY A 405 -9.66 -9.85 -0.88
CA GLY A 405 -9.07 -9.79 -2.21
C GLY A 405 -10.12 -9.77 -3.32
N GLU A 406 -11.16 -10.60 -3.22
CA GLU A 406 -12.25 -10.64 -4.21
C GLU A 406 -13.11 -9.36 -4.23
N VAL A 407 -13.39 -8.80 -3.05
CA VAL A 407 -14.34 -7.68 -2.92
C VAL A 407 -13.65 -6.32 -2.96
N PHE A 408 -12.43 -6.20 -2.42
CA PHE A 408 -11.76 -4.92 -2.22
C PHE A 408 -10.33 -4.87 -2.81
N ASP A 409 -9.87 -5.90 -3.53
CA ASP A 409 -8.47 -6.09 -3.97
C ASP A 409 -7.45 -5.93 -2.81
N PHE A 410 -7.88 -6.28 -1.60
CA PHE A 410 -7.12 -6.08 -0.38
C PHE A 410 -6.46 -7.39 0.08
N LYS A 411 -5.12 -7.43 0.03
CA LYS A 411 -4.32 -8.63 0.25
C LYS A 411 -3.48 -8.51 1.53
N GLN A 412 -3.16 -9.64 2.14
CA GLN A 412 -2.18 -9.73 3.22
C GLN A 412 -0.79 -10.05 2.69
N GLN A 413 0.24 -9.65 3.44
CA GLN A 413 1.59 -10.19 3.27
C GLN A 413 1.60 -11.70 3.51
N GLU A 414 2.41 -12.43 2.76
CA GLU A 414 2.65 -13.85 3.03
C GLU A 414 3.50 -13.99 4.30
N THR A 415 2.94 -14.58 5.35
CA THR A 415 3.66 -14.78 6.61
C THR A 415 3.12 -15.96 7.44
N THR A 416 3.99 -16.51 8.28
CA THR A 416 3.66 -17.51 9.30
C THR A 416 3.52 -16.82 10.65
N LEU A 417 2.37 -17.01 11.30
CA LEU A 417 2.09 -16.42 12.61
C LEU A 417 2.08 -17.47 13.72
N PRO A 418 2.38 -17.09 14.98
CA PRO A 418 2.53 -18.04 16.08
C PRO A 418 1.33 -18.95 16.33
N MET A 419 0.11 -18.44 16.13
CA MET A 419 -1.13 -19.17 16.41
C MET A 419 -1.72 -19.86 15.18
N ASP A 420 -1.04 -19.85 14.03
CA ASP A 420 -1.57 -20.37 12.76
C ASP A 420 -2.10 -21.81 12.87
N ASN A 421 -1.45 -22.65 13.69
CA ASN A 421 -1.77 -24.06 13.87
C ASN A 421 -2.80 -24.34 14.97
N VAL A 422 -3.23 -23.32 15.73
CA VAL A 422 -4.25 -23.48 16.76
C VAL A 422 -5.58 -23.85 16.11
N THR A 423 -6.15 -24.95 16.58
CA THR A 423 -7.42 -25.49 16.06
C THR A 423 -8.60 -24.90 16.83
N LEU A 424 -9.60 -24.40 16.11
CA LEU A 424 -10.82 -23.79 16.62
C LEU A 424 -12.04 -24.59 16.16
N TRP A 425 -12.99 -24.81 17.06
CA TRP A 425 -14.31 -25.35 16.81
C TRP A 425 -15.20 -24.28 16.15
N ILE A 426 -15.69 -24.55 14.95
CA ILE A 426 -16.66 -23.69 14.27
C ILE A 426 -18.07 -24.15 14.63
N LYS A 427 -18.84 -23.23 15.19
CA LYS A 427 -20.30 -23.24 15.20
C LYS A 427 -20.78 -22.05 14.36
N PRO A 428 -22.03 -22.05 13.85
CA PRO A 428 -22.60 -20.84 13.26
C PRO A 428 -22.41 -19.67 14.22
N PHE A 429 -21.68 -18.65 13.80
CA PHE A 429 -21.40 -17.50 14.63
C PHE A 429 -22.72 -16.78 14.95
N SER A 430 -23.07 -16.70 16.24
CA SER A 430 -24.36 -16.15 16.69
C SER A 430 -24.37 -14.61 16.82
N SER A 431 -23.22 -13.97 16.63
CA SER A 431 -23.05 -12.53 16.74
C SER A 431 -22.47 -11.97 15.44
N ASN A 432 -23.13 -10.94 14.89
CA ASN A 432 -22.58 -10.14 13.80
C ASN A 432 -21.27 -9.51 14.26
N MET A 433 -20.25 -9.59 13.43
CA MET A 433 -18.93 -9.03 13.67
C MET A 433 -18.46 -8.31 12.43
N THR A 434 -17.80 -7.16 12.60
CA THR A 434 -17.21 -6.43 11.48
C THR A 434 -15.98 -7.15 10.94
N LEU A 435 -15.64 -6.92 9.67
CA LEU A 435 -14.38 -7.41 9.09
C LEU A 435 -13.18 -6.92 9.90
N MET A 436 -13.23 -5.66 10.34
CA MET A 436 -12.22 -5.07 11.20
C MET A 436 -12.10 -5.77 12.54
N GLN A 437 -13.22 -6.09 13.20
CA GLN A 437 -13.21 -6.81 14.46
C GLN A 437 -12.58 -8.20 14.31
N LEU A 438 -12.92 -8.96 13.26
CA LEU A 438 -12.31 -10.26 13.01
C LEU A 438 -10.80 -10.13 12.73
N LEU A 439 -10.41 -9.15 11.92
CA LEU A 439 -9.01 -8.87 11.59
C LEU A 439 -8.21 -8.50 12.85
N GLY A 440 -8.75 -7.58 13.65
CA GLY A 440 -8.19 -7.20 14.96
C GLY A 440 -8.06 -8.39 15.91
N TYR A 441 -9.04 -9.30 15.94
CA TYR A 441 -8.92 -10.52 16.73
C TYR A 441 -7.86 -11.49 16.21
N ILE A 442 -7.69 -11.64 14.89
CA ILE A 442 -6.61 -12.45 14.32
C ILE A 442 -5.25 -11.89 14.73
N CYS A 443 -5.04 -10.57 14.60
CA CYS A 443 -3.80 -9.92 15.02
C CYS A 443 -3.58 -10.05 16.54
N ASN A 444 -4.64 -9.82 17.32
CA ASN A 444 -4.62 -9.92 18.77
C ASN A 444 -4.18 -11.32 19.25
N LEU A 445 -4.74 -12.39 18.66
CA LEU A 445 -4.37 -13.77 18.99
C LEU A 445 -2.89 -14.04 18.74
N ASN A 446 -2.37 -13.49 17.65
CA ASN A 446 -0.98 -13.68 17.25
C ASN A 446 -0.03 -12.69 17.95
N GLY A 447 -0.51 -11.88 18.89
CA GLY A 447 0.31 -10.88 19.60
C GLY A 447 1.00 -9.88 18.68
N VAL A 448 0.42 -9.62 17.50
CA VAL A 448 0.94 -8.72 16.47
C VAL A 448 0.02 -7.51 16.33
N PHE A 449 0.51 -6.45 15.72
CA PHE A 449 -0.31 -5.34 15.27
C PHE A 449 -0.62 -5.50 13.77
N GLY A 450 -1.79 -5.04 13.36
CA GLY A 450 -2.18 -4.91 11.96
C GLY A 450 -1.84 -3.53 11.44
N PHE A 451 -1.23 -3.48 10.25
CA PHE A 451 -0.92 -2.22 9.58
C PHE A 451 -1.17 -2.39 8.09
N TYR A 452 -1.80 -1.40 7.45
CA TYR A 452 -1.84 -1.35 6.00
C TYR A 452 -0.62 -0.58 5.49
N ASN A 453 0.26 -1.26 4.77
CA ASN A 453 1.46 -0.64 4.23
C ASN A 453 1.17 -0.07 2.84
N PRO A 454 1.18 1.26 2.67
CA PRO A 454 0.85 1.89 1.38
C PRO A 454 1.94 1.66 0.32
N HIS A 455 3.16 1.29 0.71
CA HIS A 455 4.24 1.00 -0.22
C HIS A 455 4.05 -0.37 -0.91
N THR A 456 3.64 -1.38 -0.15
CA THR A 456 3.36 -2.73 -0.67
C THR A 456 1.90 -2.92 -1.11
N ALA A 457 1.02 -1.98 -0.73
CA ALA A 457 -0.42 -2.06 -0.86
C ALA A 457 -1.00 -3.34 -0.22
N GLN A 458 -0.41 -3.79 0.89
CA GLN A 458 -0.78 -5.00 1.59
C GLN A 458 -1.00 -4.77 3.08
N PHE A 459 -1.83 -5.62 3.67
CA PHE A 459 -1.95 -5.73 5.12
C PHE A 459 -0.77 -6.51 5.69
N GLU A 460 -0.07 -5.90 6.63
CA GLU A 460 1.11 -6.43 7.29
C GLU A 460 0.83 -6.73 8.78
N TYR A 461 1.42 -7.83 9.24
CA TYR A 461 1.41 -8.26 10.63
C TYR A 461 2.69 -7.76 11.28
N VAL A 462 2.60 -6.60 11.90
CA VAL A 462 3.73 -5.89 12.49
C VAL A 462 4.05 -6.49 13.85
N THR A 463 5.26 -7.03 13.96
CA THR A 463 5.91 -7.32 15.24
C THR A 463 7.14 -6.43 15.32
N PRO A 464 7.32 -5.64 16.38
CA PRO A 464 8.53 -4.86 16.52
C PRO A 464 9.73 -5.80 16.54
N PRO A 465 10.64 -5.72 15.54
CA PRO A 465 11.60 -6.78 15.34
C PRO A 465 12.76 -6.66 16.34
N GLY A 466 13.45 -7.79 16.58
CA GLY A 466 14.79 -7.77 17.18
C GLY A 466 15.86 -7.34 16.16
N VAL A 467 15.61 -6.28 15.40
CA VAL A 467 16.53 -5.71 14.40
C VAL A 467 17.33 -4.57 15.03
N THR A 468 18.46 -4.22 14.42
CA THR A 468 19.22 -3.03 14.79
C THR A 468 18.35 -1.79 14.62
N PRO A 469 18.18 -0.95 15.66
CA PRO A 469 17.45 0.30 15.55
C PRO A 469 18.04 1.20 14.48
N TYR A 470 17.19 1.93 13.76
CA TYR A 470 17.67 3.00 12.89
C TYR A 470 18.01 4.23 13.71
N GLU A 471 19.28 4.66 13.66
CA GLU A 471 19.72 5.86 14.38
C GLU A 471 19.23 7.11 13.64
N VAL A 472 18.28 7.82 14.24
CA VAL A 472 17.75 9.07 13.67
C VAL A 472 18.67 10.27 13.94
N GLY A 473 19.79 10.10 14.65
CA GLY A 473 20.87 11.09 14.80
C GLY A 473 20.52 12.35 15.60
N ARG A 474 21.56 13.07 16.09
CA ARG A 474 21.44 14.42 16.70
C ARG A 474 21.35 15.56 15.68
N ASN A 475 21.57 15.28 14.39
CA ASN A 475 21.65 16.29 13.34
C ASN A 475 20.31 16.97 13.03
N TYR A 476 19.22 16.52 13.64
CA TYR A 476 17.91 17.14 13.52
C TYR A 476 17.61 17.82 14.84
N ASP A 477 17.15 19.07 14.78
CA ASP A 477 16.65 19.80 15.94
C ASP A 477 15.49 19.01 16.57
N MET A 478 15.83 18.10 17.49
CA MET A 478 14.88 17.34 18.28
C MET A 478 14.37 18.29 19.36
N ASP A 479 13.18 18.85 19.14
CA ASP A 479 12.50 19.71 20.10
C ASP A 479 11.55 18.86 20.97
N GLY A 480 11.41 19.23 22.25
CA GLY A 480 10.41 18.62 23.13
C GLY A 480 10.53 17.10 23.34
N VAL A 481 11.74 16.55 23.41
CA VAL A 481 11.95 15.12 23.70
C VAL A 481 11.55 14.78 25.13
N GLU A 482 10.57 13.89 25.29
CA GLU A 482 10.20 13.29 26.57
C GLU A 482 10.46 11.78 26.50
N TYR A 483 11.13 11.22 27.50
CA TYR A 483 11.34 9.77 27.61
C TYR A 483 11.23 9.29 29.05
N SER A 484 10.85 8.02 29.21
CA SER A 484 10.79 7.37 30.52
C SER A 484 12.15 6.80 30.92
N ASP A 485 12.45 6.81 32.23
CA ASP A 485 13.60 6.09 32.79
C ASP A 485 13.45 4.57 32.71
N ASN A 486 12.20 4.09 32.63
CA ASN A 486 11.88 2.67 32.60
C ASN A 486 11.75 2.17 31.17
N VAL A 487 12.44 1.08 30.87
CA VAL A 487 12.30 0.35 29.59
C VAL A 487 11.13 -0.62 29.71
N TYR A 488 10.19 -0.55 28.77
CA TYR A 488 9.19 -1.60 28.60
C TYR A 488 9.87 -2.81 27.95
N GLU A 489 9.70 -3.98 28.55
CA GLU A 489 10.09 -5.26 27.97
C GLU A 489 8.97 -6.25 28.28
N CYS A 490 8.29 -6.73 27.25
CA CYS A 490 7.17 -7.66 27.40
C CYS A 490 7.65 -8.99 28.00
N LYS A 491 7.36 -9.23 29.27
CA LYS A 491 7.73 -10.48 29.96
C LYS A 491 6.65 -11.55 29.92
N ALA A 492 5.40 -11.14 29.71
CA ALA A 492 4.26 -12.04 29.64
C ALA A 492 3.02 -11.40 29.02
N PHE A 493 1.96 -12.18 28.86
CA PHE A 493 0.68 -11.73 28.34
C PHE A 493 -0.42 -11.82 29.39
N ASP A 494 -1.31 -10.84 29.40
CA ASP A 494 -2.55 -10.83 30.18
C ASP A 494 -3.76 -10.97 29.26
N ILE A 495 -4.86 -11.51 29.80
CA ILE A 495 -6.15 -11.57 29.14
C ILE A 495 -7.05 -10.49 29.71
N ILE A 496 -7.58 -9.63 28.83
CA ILE A 496 -8.52 -8.56 29.17
C ILE A 496 -9.87 -8.78 28.48
N ASP A 497 -10.95 -8.22 29.03
CA ASP A 497 -12.24 -8.17 28.36
C ASP A 497 -12.27 -7.07 27.27
N SER A 498 -13.43 -6.89 26.61
CA SER A 498 -13.61 -5.86 25.58
C SER A 498 -13.52 -4.42 26.11
N ASN A 499 -13.67 -4.23 27.42
CA ASN A 499 -13.63 -2.93 28.10
C ASN A 499 -12.26 -2.66 28.75
N GLY A 500 -11.29 -3.56 28.58
CA GLY A 500 -9.96 -3.43 29.18
C GLY A 500 -9.81 -3.98 30.60
N ASN A 501 -10.86 -4.60 31.18
CA ASN A 501 -10.76 -5.18 32.51
C ASN A 501 -9.96 -6.49 32.47
N SER A 502 -9.05 -6.69 33.43
CA SER A 502 -8.30 -7.94 33.55
C SER A 502 -9.22 -9.11 33.86
N LEU A 503 -9.15 -10.15 33.02
CA LEU A 503 -9.83 -11.44 33.21
C LEU A 503 -8.89 -12.50 33.75
N GLN A 504 -7.64 -12.49 33.30
CA GLN A 504 -6.59 -13.39 33.77
C GLN A 504 -5.25 -12.70 33.59
N GLY A 505 -4.52 -12.51 34.68
CA GLY A 505 -3.20 -11.87 34.67
C GLY A 505 -2.08 -12.83 35.01
N THR A 506 -0.86 -12.40 34.70
CA THR A 506 0.40 -12.99 35.17
C THR A 506 1.07 -12.12 36.23
N ALA A 507 1.94 -12.73 37.05
CA ALA A 507 2.78 -12.01 38.01
C ALA A 507 3.99 -11.33 37.33
N ASP A 508 4.37 -11.78 36.14
CA ASP A 508 5.52 -11.25 35.41
C ASP A 508 5.16 -9.94 34.70
N LYS A 509 5.77 -8.82 35.12
CA LYS A 509 5.55 -7.48 34.57
C LYS A 509 6.86 -6.85 34.04
N PRO A 510 6.81 -5.99 33.01
CA PRO A 510 5.65 -5.56 32.21
C PRO A 510 5.00 -6.68 31.37
N SER A 511 3.70 -6.58 31.12
CA SER A 511 2.94 -7.54 30.30
C SER A 511 2.17 -6.86 29.17
N MET A 512 2.00 -7.56 28.05
CA MET A 512 1.15 -7.14 26.94
C MET A 512 -0.26 -7.69 27.11
N SER A 513 -1.28 -6.88 26.83
CA SER A 513 -2.67 -7.32 26.96
C SER A 513 -3.21 -7.93 25.65
N VAL A 514 -3.92 -9.05 25.78
CA VAL A 514 -4.62 -9.76 24.69
C VAL A 514 -6.12 -9.75 25.00
N LYS A 515 -6.95 -9.33 24.05
CA LYS A 515 -8.39 -9.24 24.24
C LYS A 515 -8.97 -10.65 24.19
N TYR A 516 -9.86 -10.96 25.13
CA TYR A 516 -10.56 -12.24 25.16
C TYR A 516 -11.58 -12.31 24.03
N SER A 517 -11.08 -12.68 22.86
CA SER A 517 -11.82 -12.65 21.61
C SER A 517 -12.95 -13.67 21.59
N PHE A 518 -13.96 -13.38 20.77
CA PHE A 518 -15.03 -14.33 20.49
C PHE A 518 -14.51 -15.67 19.91
N LEU A 519 -13.39 -15.66 19.17
CA LEU A 519 -12.76 -16.87 18.62
C LEU A 519 -12.34 -17.84 19.72
N LEU A 520 -11.91 -17.32 20.88
CA LEU A 520 -11.44 -18.10 22.02
C LEU A 520 -12.53 -18.38 23.04
N LYS A 521 -13.35 -17.38 23.38
CA LYS A 521 -14.20 -17.41 24.59
C LYS A 521 -15.27 -18.48 24.61
N GLU A 522 -15.62 -19.00 23.44
CA GLU A 522 -16.62 -20.04 23.31
C GLU A 522 -16.06 -21.46 23.47
N GLN A 523 -14.74 -21.58 23.57
CA GLN A 523 -14.01 -22.85 23.52
C GLN A 523 -13.03 -23.02 24.68
N TYR A 524 -12.41 -21.91 25.11
CA TYR A 524 -11.35 -21.88 26.10
C TYR A 524 -11.70 -20.91 27.20
N THR A 525 -11.45 -21.28 28.45
CA THR A 525 -11.53 -20.33 29.56
C THR A 525 -10.39 -19.31 29.48
N PRO A 526 -10.47 -18.13 30.14
CA PRO A 526 -9.34 -17.20 30.19
C PRO A 526 -8.02 -17.85 30.67
N ALA A 527 -8.11 -18.80 31.61
CA ALA A 527 -6.96 -19.56 32.12
C ALA A 527 -6.35 -20.53 31.09
N ASP A 528 -7.18 -21.15 30.25
CA ASP A 528 -6.68 -21.96 29.13
C ASP A 528 -6.04 -21.07 28.06
N CYS A 529 -6.67 -19.92 27.76
CA CYS A 529 -6.18 -18.96 26.76
C CYS A 529 -4.80 -18.41 27.13
N ILE A 530 -4.61 -17.95 28.36
CA ILE A 530 -3.31 -17.41 28.79
C ILE A 530 -2.22 -18.49 28.70
N SER A 531 -2.55 -19.75 29.01
CA SER A 531 -1.61 -20.87 28.91
C SER A 531 -1.21 -21.14 27.46
N ILE A 532 -2.18 -21.16 26.54
CA ILE A 532 -1.94 -21.34 25.11
C ILE A 532 -1.11 -20.16 24.58
N ILE A 533 -1.56 -18.92 24.79
CA ILE A 533 -0.89 -17.71 24.29
C ILE A 533 0.56 -17.68 24.80
N ASN A 534 0.79 -17.86 26.10
CA ASN A 534 2.14 -17.88 26.65
C ASN A 534 3.01 -19.00 26.05
N SER A 535 2.46 -20.19 25.81
CA SER A 535 3.22 -21.30 25.20
C SER A 535 3.68 -21.03 23.76
N TYR A 536 2.92 -20.27 22.98
CA TYR A 536 3.24 -19.95 21.58
C TYR A 536 3.97 -18.59 21.43
N MET A 537 3.65 -17.61 22.27
CA MET A 537 4.01 -16.20 22.05
C MET A 537 5.20 -15.71 22.89
N LEU A 538 5.42 -16.21 24.10
CA LEU A 538 6.45 -15.68 25.03
C LEU A 538 7.86 -15.68 24.43
N GLY A 539 8.23 -16.73 23.70
CA GLY A 539 9.54 -16.82 23.05
C GLY A 539 9.65 -16.04 21.74
N GLN A 540 8.53 -15.52 21.22
CA GLN A 540 8.44 -14.88 19.91
C GLN A 540 8.24 -13.36 20.00
N ASN A 541 7.51 -12.88 20.99
CA ASN A 541 7.32 -11.44 21.20
C ASN A 541 8.56 -10.83 21.87
N LYS A 542 9.20 -9.90 21.16
CA LYS A 542 10.41 -9.19 21.61
C LYS A 542 10.17 -7.70 21.77
N LEU A 543 8.91 -7.29 21.99
CA LEU A 543 8.56 -5.89 22.17
C LEU A 543 9.32 -5.30 23.36
N LYS A 544 10.30 -4.45 23.02
CA LYS A 544 11.16 -3.77 23.97
C LYS A 544 11.39 -2.35 23.47
N PHE A 545 11.03 -1.36 24.28
CA PHE A 545 11.17 0.04 23.91
C PHE A 545 11.21 0.93 25.16
N THR A 546 11.82 2.10 25.00
CA THR A 546 11.73 3.17 25.99
C THR A 546 10.54 4.05 25.61
N PRO A 547 9.51 4.18 26.48
CA PRO A 547 8.41 5.10 26.23
C PRO A 547 8.94 6.49 25.92
N THR A 548 8.43 7.10 24.85
CA THR A 548 8.99 8.34 24.26
C THR A 548 7.89 9.16 23.61
N LYS A 549 8.00 10.49 23.73
CA LYS A 549 7.45 11.46 22.78
C LYS A 549 8.61 12.23 22.17
N LEU A 550 8.69 12.23 20.85
CA LEU A 550 9.81 12.78 20.11
C LEU A 550 9.26 13.57 18.93
N LYS A 551 9.66 14.84 18.82
CA LYS A 551 9.51 15.61 17.59
C LYS A 551 10.84 15.68 16.86
N MET A 552 10.84 15.36 15.58
CA MET A 552 12.05 15.30 14.75
C MET A 552 11.78 15.71 13.30
N MET A 553 12.83 15.76 12.48
CA MET A 553 12.66 15.87 11.02
C MET A 553 11.83 14.68 10.50
N GLY A 554 10.91 14.96 9.59
CA GLY A 554 10.06 13.95 8.99
C GLY A 554 10.80 13.05 8.03
N LEU A 555 10.93 11.78 8.40
CA LEU A 555 11.54 10.74 7.57
C LEU A 555 10.44 9.87 6.93
N PRO A 556 10.18 10.02 5.62
CA PRO A 556 9.06 9.34 4.96
C PRO A 556 9.24 7.81 4.83
N PHE A 557 10.45 7.30 5.07
CA PHE A 557 10.78 5.87 5.02
C PHE A 557 10.69 5.14 6.38
N ILE A 558 10.41 5.87 7.47
CA ILE A 558 9.99 5.29 8.76
C ILE A 558 8.50 4.97 8.66
N THR A 559 8.03 3.90 9.29
CA THR A 559 6.61 3.54 9.41
C THR A 559 6.29 3.08 10.83
N PRO A 560 5.00 3.08 11.25
CA PRO A 560 4.61 2.42 12.49
C PRO A 560 5.13 0.97 12.57
N GLY A 561 5.64 0.58 13.73
CA GLY A 561 6.29 -0.71 13.97
C GLY A 561 7.81 -0.70 13.89
N ASP A 562 8.39 0.36 13.32
CA ASP A 562 9.85 0.49 13.22
C ASP A 562 10.50 0.79 14.56
N VAL A 563 11.73 0.30 14.72
CA VAL A 563 12.56 0.56 15.90
C VAL A 563 13.59 1.62 15.53
N ILE A 564 13.63 2.69 16.30
CA ILE A 564 14.54 3.81 16.12
C ILE A 564 15.38 4.04 17.37
N SER A 565 16.54 4.66 17.21
CA SER A 565 17.35 5.13 18.33
C SER A 565 17.80 6.57 18.14
N TYR A 566 17.91 7.29 19.24
CA TYR A 566 18.40 8.65 19.28
C TYR A 566 19.24 8.87 20.55
N LYS A 567 20.06 9.91 20.53
CA LYS A 567 21.01 10.21 21.61
C LYS A 567 20.56 11.45 22.37
N VAL A 568 20.55 11.34 23.70
CA VAL A 568 20.25 12.44 24.63
C VAL A 568 21.45 12.67 25.54
N ASN A 569 21.61 13.92 25.96
CA ASN A 569 22.65 14.30 26.91
C ASN A 569 22.04 14.30 28.32
N GLU A 570 22.63 13.52 29.24
CA GLU A 570 22.30 13.56 30.66
C GLU A 570 23.43 14.25 31.43
N TYR A 571 23.07 15.05 32.43
CA TYR A 571 24.01 15.72 33.30
C TYR A 571 24.00 15.05 34.66
N SER A 572 25.14 14.52 35.09
CA SER A 572 25.30 13.88 36.40
C SER A 572 26.54 14.41 37.12
N PRO A 573 26.53 14.55 38.46
CA PRO A 573 27.70 15.00 39.20
C PRO A 573 28.79 13.91 39.21
N ASP A 574 30.04 14.30 38.96
CA ASP A 574 31.21 13.44 39.17
C ASP A 574 31.56 13.28 40.66
N GLU A 575 32.64 12.55 40.96
CA GLU A 575 33.13 12.31 42.32
C GLU A 575 33.48 13.61 43.07
N ASP A 576 33.75 14.70 42.35
CA ASP A 576 34.09 16.02 42.88
C ASP A 576 32.87 16.98 42.92
N GLY A 577 31.69 16.51 42.48
CA GLY A 577 30.45 17.29 42.46
C GLY A 577 30.29 18.21 41.24
N ASN A 578 31.14 18.10 40.21
CA ASN A 578 30.98 18.85 38.96
C ASN A 578 29.99 18.12 38.04
N LEU A 579 29.12 18.88 37.37
CA LEU A 579 28.23 18.30 36.37
C LEU A 579 29.02 17.83 35.14
N VAL A 580 28.96 16.53 34.86
CA VAL A 580 29.52 15.89 33.67
C VAL A 580 28.39 15.51 32.73
N GLU A 581 28.58 15.82 31.45
CA GLU A 581 27.69 15.43 30.36
C GLU A 581 28.01 14.00 29.93
N THR A 582 27.01 13.12 29.99
CA THR A 582 27.08 11.73 29.50
C THR A 582 26.05 11.51 28.42
N GLU A 583 26.48 10.95 27.28
CA GLU A 583 25.57 10.60 26.18
C GLU A 583 24.85 9.28 26.49
N LYS A 584 23.52 9.29 26.44
CA LYS A 584 22.67 8.10 26.58
C LYS A 584 21.95 7.85 25.27
N THR A 585 21.99 6.61 24.79
CA THR A 585 21.22 6.18 23.62
C THR A 585 19.87 5.65 24.09
N ILE A 586 18.80 6.26 23.60
CA ILE A 586 17.42 5.79 23.80
C ILE A 586 17.02 4.97 22.58
N THR A 587 16.40 3.81 22.82
CA THR A 587 15.80 2.98 21.76
C THR A 587 14.31 2.90 21.99
N THR A 588 13.53 3.22 20.97
CA THR A 588 12.07 3.20 21.01
C THR A 588 11.46 2.56 19.76
N VAL A 589 10.16 2.29 19.79
CA VAL A 589 9.38 1.78 18.66
C VAL A 589 8.35 2.82 18.24
N VAL A 590 8.11 2.97 16.95
CA VAL A 590 7.08 3.89 16.43
C VAL A 590 5.70 3.25 16.61
N LEU A 591 5.02 3.47 17.74
CA LEU A 591 3.64 2.99 17.94
C LEU A 591 2.61 3.91 17.26
N LYS A 592 2.90 5.20 17.26
CA LYS A 592 2.10 6.24 16.63
C LYS A 592 3.03 7.31 16.08
N ARG A 593 2.62 7.90 14.96
CA ARG A 593 3.33 9.02 14.37
C ARG A 593 2.38 10.01 13.68
N THR A 594 2.83 11.25 13.57
CA THR A 594 2.20 12.29 12.74
C THR A 594 3.26 12.96 11.87
N LEU A 595 3.32 12.58 10.60
CA LEU A 595 4.18 13.21 9.61
C LEU A 595 3.48 14.44 9.05
N SER A 596 4.07 15.62 9.19
CA SER A 596 3.47 16.90 8.76
C SER A 596 4.45 17.71 7.91
N GLY A 597 3.92 18.62 7.11
CA GLY A 597 4.70 19.51 6.26
C GLY A 597 4.95 18.95 4.86
N ILE A 598 5.70 19.68 4.03
CA ILE A 598 6.06 19.25 2.68
C ILE A 598 7.53 19.47 2.43
N VAL A 599 8.00 20.71 2.48
CA VAL A 599 9.42 21.07 2.34
C VAL A 599 10.11 20.85 3.67
N ALA A 600 9.52 21.38 4.75
CA ALA A 600 9.98 21.23 6.12
C ALA A 600 9.23 20.08 6.81
N LEU A 601 9.43 18.85 6.33
CA LEU A 601 8.83 17.68 6.94
C LEU A 601 9.22 17.56 8.41
N THR A 602 8.24 17.32 9.27
CA THR A 602 8.39 17.04 10.70
C THR A 602 7.65 15.76 11.06
N ASP A 603 8.15 15.00 12.03
CA ASP A 603 7.46 13.84 12.59
C ASP A 603 7.28 14.00 14.09
N ASP A 604 6.07 13.76 14.57
CA ASP A 604 5.78 13.57 15.99
C ASP A 604 5.62 12.07 16.26
N ILE A 605 6.61 11.44 16.89
CA ILE A 605 6.64 10.01 17.22
C ILE A 605 6.25 9.80 18.68
N GLU A 606 5.37 8.84 18.92
CA GLU A 606 4.85 8.52 20.26
C GLU A 606 4.88 7.00 20.50
N ALA A 607 5.39 6.63 21.68
CA ALA A 607 5.37 5.28 22.23
C ALA A 607 5.07 5.36 23.72
N ASN A 608 3.85 5.01 24.14
CA ASN A 608 3.42 5.14 25.53
C ASN A 608 3.42 3.78 26.24
N TYR A 609 3.75 3.81 27.54
CA TYR A 609 3.52 2.72 28.47
C TYR A 609 3.23 3.28 29.87
N GLU A 610 2.08 2.92 30.44
CA GLU A 610 1.73 3.15 31.84
C GLU A 610 1.58 1.80 32.55
N GLU A 611 2.26 1.62 33.70
CA GLU A 611 2.30 0.33 34.41
C GLU A 611 0.95 -0.12 35.00
#